data_AF-A0A920MGQ5-F1
#
_entry.id   AF-A0A920MGQ5-F1
#
_cell.length_a   1.000
_cell.length_b   1.000
_cell.length_c   1.000
_cell.angle_alpha   90.00
_cell.angle_beta   90.00
_cell.angle_gamma   90.00
#
_symmetry.space_group_name_H-M   'P 1'
#
loop_
_entity.id
_entity.type
_entity.pdbx_description
1 polymer ?
#
loop_
_entity_poly.entity_id
_entity_poly.type
_entity_poly.pdbx_seq_one_letter_code
_entity_poly.pdbx_strand_id
1 'polypeptide(L)'
;MAFIRKEYSILLIFALILIAGIYYGLGVASTISFIIGAVCSSATGFIGMYTATKANVRTTNAANKTGLSDSLVIAFFGGSIMGLTVAAMGLLGLGVLYFLYGGDKETASLYMVLGWEHPLLLYFRE
;
A
#
# COMPACT_ATOMS: atom_id res chain seq x y z
N MET A 1 -6.74 -16.46 -5.05
CA MET A 1 -7.29 -15.25 -5.70
C MET A 1 -8.75 -14.96 -5.36
N ALA A 2 -9.57 -15.96 -5.01
CA ALA A 2 -10.96 -15.71 -4.58
C ALA A 2 -11.08 -14.83 -3.32
N PHE A 3 -10.13 -14.96 -2.38
CA PHE A 3 -10.06 -14.13 -1.16
C PHE A 3 -9.80 -12.65 -1.46
N ILE A 4 -8.75 -12.35 -2.24
CA ILE A 4 -8.40 -10.97 -2.65
C ILE A 4 -9.60 -10.27 -3.29
N ARG A 5 -10.35 -10.94 -4.16
CA ARG A 5 -11.50 -10.35 -4.84
C ARG A 5 -12.62 -9.94 -3.88
N LYS A 6 -12.84 -10.72 -2.81
CA LYS A 6 -13.83 -10.45 -1.76
C LYS A 6 -13.39 -9.28 -0.87
N GLU A 7 -12.14 -9.30 -0.43
CA GLU A 7 -11.57 -8.27 0.44
C GLU A 7 -11.54 -6.91 -0.26
N TYR A 8 -11.08 -6.88 -1.51
CA TYR A 8 -11.06 -5.65 -2.32
C TYR A 8 -12.45 -5.08 -2.56
N SER A 9 -13.46 -5.93 -2.71
CA SER A 9 -14.84 -5.47 -2.90
C SER A 9 -15.38 -4.73 -1.67
N ILE A 10 -14.98 -5.14 -0.46
CA ILE A 10 -15.35 -4.48 0.79
C ILE A 10 -14.56 -3.18 0.96
N LEU A 11 -13.25 -3.23 0.69
CA LEU A 11 -12.37 -2.06 0.70
C LEU A 11 -12.82 -0.96 -0.26
N LEU A 12 -13.35 -1.33 -1.43
CA LEU A 12 -13.85 -0.37 -2.42
C LEU A 12 -15.06 0.40 -1.88
N ILE A 13 -15.99 -0.27 -1.20
CA ILE A 13 -17.14 0.38 -0.56
C ILE A 13 -16.68 1.36 0.52
N PHE A 14 -15.72 0.94 1.37
CA PHE A 14 -15.15 1.80 2.40
C PHE A 14 -14.44 3.02 1.80
N ALA A 15 -13.65 2.82 0.75
CA ALA A 15 -12.96 3.91 0.04
C ALA A 15 -13.94 4.92 -0.56
N LEU A 16 -15.06 4.46 -1.14
CA LEU A 16 -16.10 5.35 -1.68
C LEU A 16 -16.76 6.22 -0.61
N ILE A 17 -17.01 5.66 0.58
CA ILE A 17 -17.56 6.42 1.72
C ILE A 17 -16.57 7.51 2.16
N LEU A 18 -15.28 7.18 2.26
CA LEU A 18 -14.24 8.16 2.60
C LEU A 18 -14.09 9.26 1.54
N ILE A 19 -14.13 8.90 0.26
CA ILE A 19 -14.10 9.86 -0.85
C ILE A 19 -15.26 10.86 -0.74
N ALA A 20 -16.49 10.37 -0.47
CA ALA A 20 -17.65 11.23 -0.27
C ALA A 20 -17.46 12.15 0.95
N GLY A 21 -17.00 11.62 2.09
CA GLY A 21 -16.76 12.41 3.30
C GLY A 21 -15.71 13.51 3.10
N ILE A 22 -14.59 13.18 2.44
CA ILE A 22 -13.52 14.14 2.15
C ILE A 22 -14.00 15.22 1.17
N TYR A 23 -14.80 14.84 0.17
CA TYR A 23 -15.35 15.78 -0.81
C TYR A 23 -16.20 16.88 -0.14
N TYR A 24 -17.06 16.50 0.82
CA TYR A 24 -17.90 17.47 1.54
C TYR A 24 -17.13 18.28 2.59
N GLY A 25 -16.04 17.75 3.17
CA GLY A 25 -15.32 18.38 4.27
C GLY A 25 -14.10 19.22 3.87
N LEU A 26 -13.28 18.74 2.93
CA LEU A 26 -11.91 19.23 2.67
C LEU A 26 -11.68 19.74 1.24
N GLY A 27 -12.70 19.62 0.37
CA GLY A 27 -12.66 20.10 -1.01
C GLY A 27 -11.98 19.17 -2.02
N VAL A 28 -12.05 19.55 -3.29
CA VAL A 28 -11.71 18.70 -4.46
C VAL A 28 -10.23 18.29 -4.50
N ALA A 29 -9.33 19.18 -4.07
CA ALA A 29 -7.89 18.94 -4.09
C ALA A 29 -7.47 17.76 -3.18
N SER A 30 -8.05 17.71 -1.98
CA SER A 30 -7.84 16.64 -1.01
C SER A 30 -8.44 15.32 -1.48
N THR A 31 -9.60 15.35 -2.15
CA THR A 31 -10.23 14.15 -2.71
C THR A 31 -9.38 13.52 -3.82
N ILE A 32 -8.83 14.33 -4.73
CA ILE A 32 -7.94 13.83 -5.80
C ILE A 32 -6.70 13.17 -5.19
N SER A 33 -6.12 13.79 -4.17
CA SER A 33 -4.94 13.26 -3.50
C SER A 33 -5.22 11.93 -2.80
N PHE A 34 -6.37 11.80 -2.15
CA PHE A 34 -6.82 10.56 -1.54
C PHE A 34 -7.03 9.45 -2.58
N ILE A 35 -7.63 9.76 -3.73
CA ILE A 35 -7.86 8.77 -4.81
C ILE A 35 -6.52 8.24 -5.34
N ILE A 36 -5.56 9.12 -5.60
CA ILE A 36 -4.23 8.73 -6.07
C ILE A 36 -3.54 7.81 -5.05
N GLY A 37 -3.56 8.18 -3.77
CA GLY A 37 -3.01 7.35 -2.69
C GLY A 37 -3.72 6.00 -2.56
N ALA A 38 -5.05 5.99 -2.63
CA ALA A 38 -5.86 4.78 -2.54
C ALA A 38 -5.56 3.80 -3.69
N VAL A 39 -5.43 4.30 -4.93
CA VAL A 39 -5.06 3.48 -6.11
C VAL A 39 -3.64 2.93 -5.98
N CYS A 40 -2.71 3.75 -5.50
CA CYS A 40 -1.32 3.33 -5.31
C CYS A 40 -1.16 2.24 -4.23
N SER A 41 -1.84 2.41 -3.10
CA SER A 41 -1.88 1.44 -1.99
C SER A 41 -2.51 0.11 -2.42
N SER A 42 -3.66 0.22 -3.09
CA SER A 42 -4.39 -0.86 -3.75
C SER A 42 -3.48 -1.71 -4.66
N ALA A 43 -2.77 -1.07 -5.59
CA ALA A 43 -1.86 -1.75 -6.52
C ALA A 43 -0.70 -2.46 -5.78
N THR A 44 -0.14 -1.80 -4.77
CA THR A 44 0.94 -2.36 -3.94
C THR A 44 0.50 -3.64 -3.22
N GLY A 45 -0.68 -3.62 -2.59
CA GLY A 45 -1.22 -4.76 -1.86
C GLY A 45 -1.47 -5.97 -2.77
N PHE A 46 -1.99 -5.73 -3.99
CA PHE A 46 -2.21 -6.80 -4.96
C PHE A 46 -0.90 -7.45 -5.42
N ILE A 47 0.10 -6.64 -5.78
CA ILE A 47 1.40 -7.13 -6.22
C ILE A 47 2.08 -7.91 -5.08
N GLY A 48 2.10 -7.36 -3.87
CA GLY A 48 2.71 -7.99 -2.69
C GLY A 48 2.10 -9.35 -2.37
N MET A 49 0.76 -9.46 -2.39
CA MET A 49 0.10 -10.73 -2.09
C MET A 49 0.31 -11.78 -3.21
N TYR A 50 0.36 -11.34 -4.46
CA TYR A 50 0.67 -12.21 -5.60
C TYR A 50 2.10 -12.76 -5.52
N THR A 51 3.08 -11.91 -5.21
CA THR A 51 4.47 -12.32 -5.11
C THR A 51 4.71 -13.19 -3.89
N ALA A 52 4.09 -12.88 -2.75
CA ALA A 52 4.19 -13.67 -1.52
C ALA A 52 3.66 -15.10 -1.71
N THR A 53 2.49 -15.26 -2.32
CA THR A 53 1.91 -16.60 -2.55
C THR A 53 2.78 -17.46 -3.47
N LYS A 54 3.39 -16.87 -4.50
CA LYS A 54 4.36 -17.58 -5.36
C LYS A 54 5.68 -17.87 -4.65
N ALA A 55 6.19 -16.93 -3.87
CA ALA A 55 7.43 -17.10 -3.11
C ALA A 55 7.30 -18.25 -2.11
N ASN A 56 6.18 -18.34 -1.39
CA ASN A 56 5.93 -19.40 -0.41
C ASN A 56 6.04 -20.80 -1.02
N VAL A 57 5.42 -21.03 -2.18
CA VAL A 57 5.50 -22.33 -2.88
C VAL A 57 6.93 -22.65 -3.31
N ARG A 58 7.69 -21.64 -3.77
CA ARG A 58 9.10 -21.81 -4.18
C ARG A 58 10.01 -22.09 -2.98
N THR A 59 9.80 -21.39 -1.86
CA THR A 59 10.52 -21.60 -0.60
C THR A 59 10.30 -23.02 -0.08
N THR A 60 9.05 -23.51 -0.03
CA THR A 60 8.76 -24.88 0.42
C THR A 60 9.41 -25.94 -0.49
N ASN A 61 9.38 -25.73 -1.80
CA ASN A 61 10.02 -26.65 -2.75
C ASN A 61 11.56 -26.65 -2.61
N ALA A 62 12.17 -25.48 -2.40
CA ALA A 62 13.61 -25.36 -2.13
C ALA A 62 13.99 -25.99 -0.79
N ALA A 63 13.20 -25.78 0.26
CA ALA A 63 13.44 -26.40 1.57
C ALA A 63 13.45 -27.93 1.48
N ASN A 64 12.61 -28.51 0.62
CA ASN A 64 12.54 -29.96 0.38
C ASN A 64 13.75 -30.47 -0.43
N LYS A 65 14.21 -29.73 -1.45
CA LYS A 65 15.24 -30.21 -2.40
C LYS A 65 16.68 -29.82 -2.07
N THR A 66 16.91 -28.60 -1.64
CA THR A 66 18.25 -27.99 -1.52
C THR A 66 18.61 -27.61 -0.08
N GLY A 67 17.69 -27.79 0.86
CA GLY A 67 17.92 -27.57 2.29
C GLY A 67 17.70 -26.13 2.74
N LEU A 68 18.11 -25.83 3.99
CA LEU A 68 17.68 -24.63 4.70
C LEU A 68 18.31 -23.34 4.16
N SER A 69 19.60 -23.38 3.81
CA SER A 69 20.38 -22.27 3.21
C SER A 69 19.65 -21.61 2.04
N ASP A 70 19.34 -22.41 1.01
CA ASP A 70 18.79 -21.88 -0.23
C ASP A 70 17.33 -21.46 -0.08
N SER A 71 16.57 -22.19 0.74
CA SER A 71 15.18 -21.84 1.04
C SER A 71 15.06 -20.49 1.74
N LEU A 72 15.99 -20.18 2.64
CA LEU A 72 16.00 -18.91 3.37
C LEU A 72 16.30 -17.74 2.45
N VAL A 73 17.23 -17.92 1.50
CA VAL A 73 17.55 -16.91 0.49
C VAL A 73 16.32 -16.59 -0.37
N ILE A 74 15.59 -17.62 -0.83
CA ILE A 74 14.36 -17.44 -1.63
C ILE A 74 13.26 -16.77 -0.80
N ALA A 75 13.12 -17.13 0.47
CA ALA A 75 12.18 -16.49 1.38
C ALA A 75 12.51 -15.01 1.61
N PHE A 76 13.79 -14.67 1.81
CA PHE A 76 14.25 -13.30 1.99
C PHE A 76 13.96 -12.45 0.75
N PHE A 77 14.36 -12.90 -0.43
CA PHE A 77 14.06 -12.18 -1.67
C PHE A 77 12.56 -12.08 -1.94
N GLY A 78 11.79 -13.11 -1.61
CA GLY A 78 10.34 -13.09 -1.65
C GLY A 78 9.73 -11.99 -0.77
N GLY A 79 10.28 -11.81 0.45
CA GLY A 79 9.89 -10.74 1.37
C GLY A 79 10.35 -9.35 0.93
N SER A 80 11.56 -9.23 0.38
CA SER A 80 12.11 -7.95 -0.10
C SER A 80 11.25 -7.31 -1.19
N ILE A 81 10.61 -8.11 -2.05
CA ILE A 81 9.71 -7.59 -3.10
C ILE A 81 8.53 -6.83 -2.48
N MET A 82 7.96 -7.32 -1.37
CA MET A 82 6.86 -6.62 -0.69
C MET A 82 7.32 -5.24 -0.18
N GLY A 83 8.49 -5.17 0.45
CA GLY A 83 9.04 -3.91 0.96
C GLY A 83 9.41 -2.91 -0.14
N LEU A 84 10.08 -3.37 -1.20
CA LEU A 84 10.50 -2.52 -2.32
C LEU A 84 9.30 -1.97 -3.10
N THR A 85 8.23 -2.77 -3.27
CA THR A 85 7.03 -2.32 -3.96
C THR A 85 6.33 -1.22 -3.17
N VAL A 86 6.22 -1.36 -1.84
CA VAL A 86 5.65 -0.33 -0.96
C VAL A 86 6.46 0.96 -1.01
N ALA A 87 7.79 0.87 -0.91
CA ALA A 87 8.66 2.04 -0.97
C ALA A 87 8.55 2.76 -2.33
N ALA A 88 8.59 2.04 -3.44
CA ALA A 88 8.52 2.61 -4.79
C ALA A 88 7.15 3.27 -5.06
N MET A 89 6.06 2.59 -4.71
CA MET A 89 4.71 3.10 -4.88
C MET A 89 4.43 4.30 -3.96
N GLY A 90 4.93 4.27 -2.72
CA GLY A 90 4.87 5.41 -1.80
C GLY A 90 5.59 6.64 -2.37
N LEU A 91 6.81 6.45 -2.90
CA LEU A 91 7.58 7.53 -3.50
C LEU A 91 6.92 8.08 -4.78
N LEU A 92 6.36 7.20 -5.62
CA LEU A 92 5.61 7.60 -6.81
C LEU A 92 4.35 8.39 -6.45
N GLY A 93 3.57 7.92 -5.47
CA GLY A 93 2.38 8.61 -5.01
C GLY A 93 2.70 10.00 -4.46
N LEU A 94 3.72 10.10 -3.60
CA LEU A 94 4.18 11.37 -3.05
C LEU A 94 4.74 12.29 -4.16
N GLY A 95 5.49 11.73 -5.11
CA GLY A 95 6.09 12.47 -6.22
C GLY A 95 5.05 13.05 -7.18
N VAL A 96 4.00 12.29 -7.50
CA VAL A 96 2.87 12.77 -8.31
C VAL A 96 2.13 13.90 -7.60
N LEU A 97 1.88 13.77 -6.29
CA LEU A 97 1.23 14.82 -5.51
C LEU A 97 2.11 16.08 -5.41
N TYR A 98 3.42 15.91 -5.23
CA TYR A 98 4.37 17.01 -5.22
C TYR A 98 4.43 17.75 -6.57
N PHE A 99 4.38 17.03 -7.69
CA PHE A 99 4.35 17.66 -9.02
C PHE A 99 3.04 18.42 -9.27
N LEU A 100 1.91 17.90 -8.79
CA LEU A 100 0.60 18.53 -8.97
C LEU A 100 0.34 19.72 -8.03
N TYR A 101 0.82 19.66 -6.78
CA TYR A 101 0.51 20.65 -5.73
C TYR A 101 1.72 21.40 -5.17
N GLY A 102 2.92 21.21 -5.72
CA GLY A 102 4.16 21.82 -5.23
C GLY A 102 4.23 23.36 -5.30
N GLY A 103 3.21 24.02 -5.86
CA GLY A 103 3.13 25.47 -6.00
C GLY A 103 2.44 26.22 -4.86
N ASP A 104 1.61 25.57 -4.03
CA ASP A 104 0.71 26.27 -3.10
C ASP A 104 0.93 25.89 -1.62
N LYS A 105 1.23 26.91 -0.79
CA LYS A 105 1.73 26.77 0.59
C LYS A 105 0.66 26.35 1.61
N GLU A 106 -0.62 26.38 1.25
CA GLU A 106 -1.72 25.87 2.10
C GLU A 106 -1.86 24.34 2.07
N THR A 107 -1.21 23.68 1.11
CA THR A 107 -1.26 22.22 0.90
C THR A 107 -0.24 21.44 1.76
N ALA A 108 0.43 22.11 2.71
CA ALA A 108 1.34 21.45 3.66
C ALA A 108 0.59 20.53 4.66
N SER A 109 -0.68 20.83 4.94
CA SER A 109 -1.58 20.00 5.76
C SER A 109 -1.90 18.64 5.13
N LEU A 110 -1.79 18.52 3.80
CA LEU A 110 -2.08 17.29 3.04
C LEU A 110 -0.97 16.24 3.18
N TYR A 111 0.28 16.67 3.39
CA TYR A 111 1.38 15.78 3.77
C TYR A 111 1.25 15.31 5.23
N MET A 112 0.60 16.12 6.08
CA MET A 112 0.39 15.83 7.50
C MET A 112 -0.72 14.80 7.75
N VAL A 113 -1.68 14.65 6.83
CA VAL A 113 -2.68 13.55 6.88
C VAL A 113 -1.99 12.18 6.76
N LEU A 114 -0.98 12.04 5.90
CA LEU A 114 -0.16 10.81 5.82
C LEU A 114 0.67 10.55 7.09
N GLY A 115 0.98 11.59 7.87
CA GLY A 115 1.68 11.48 9.16
C GLY A 115 0.77 11.09 10.34
N TRP A 116 -0.54 11.35 10.26
CA TRP A 116 -1.51 11.06 11.32
C TRP A 116 -1.99 9.61 11.37
N GLU A 117 -1.57 8.76 10.42
CA GLU A 117 -1.96 7.34 10.39
C GLU A 117 -0.96 6.45 11.16
N HIS A 118 0.26 6.95 11.40
CA HIS A 118 1.28 6.26 12.19
C HIS A 118 0.96 6.16 13.71
N PRO A 119 0.32 7.15 14.37
CA PRO A 119 -0.07 7.03 15.78
C PRO A 119 -1.26 6.08 16.02
N LEU A 120 -2.18 5.94 15.05
CA LEU A 120 -3.39 5.12 15.20
C LEU A 120 -3.12 3.61 15.04
N LEU A 121 -2.18 3.23 14.18
CA LEU A 121 -1.75 1.82 14.04
C LEU A 121 -0.86 1.33 15.20
N LEU A 122 -0.26 2.25 15.96
CA LEU A 122 0.45 1.94 17.21
C LEU A 122 -0.53 1.69 18.37
N TYR A 123 -1.74 2.25 18.34
CA TYR A 123 -2.75 2.08 19.39
C TYR A 123 -3.55 0.76 19.26
N PHE A 124 -3.60 0.15 18.08
CA PHE A 124 -4.27 -1.14 17.84
C PHE A 124 -3.31 -2.34 17.81
N ARG A 125 -2.04 -2.14 18.18
CA ARG A 125 -1.03 -3.19 18.31
C ARG A 125 -0.61 -3.46 19.77
N GLU A 126 -1.51 -3.18 20.70
CA GLU A 126 -1.49 -3.65 22.09
C GLU A 126 -2.76 -4.47 22.34
#